data_AF-A0A7J7UK50-F1
#
_entry.id   AF-A0A7J7UK50-F1
#
_cell.length_a   1.000
_cell.length_b   1.000
_cell.length_c   1.000
_cell.angle_alpha   90.00
_cell.angle_beta   90.00
_cell.angle_gamma   90.00
#
_symmetry.space_group_name_H-M   'P 1'
#
loop_
_entity.id
_entity.type
_entity.pdbx_description
1 polymer ?
#
loop_
_entity_poly.entity_id
_entity_poly.type
_entity_poly.pdbx_seq_one_letter_code
_entity_poly.pdbx_strand_id
1 'polypeptide(L)'
;MGCAAVMIPGLLRGPVGAICTQAASLRSTCSTVRHLSLTSVMKSKRKTDHLERTANIVRREVVSAAKVCGAASESPSVKRLRLLVADKDFSFKAGQWVDFFIPGVSVVGGFSICSSPRLLEQERMIELAVKYTNHPPALWIHNQISSENGQTKEVDMI
;
A
#
# COMPACT_ATOMS: atom_id res chain seq x y z
N MET A 1 -15.85 54.44 -43.69
CA MET A 1 -15.30 55.71 -43.15
C MET A 1 -16.12 56.09 -41.93
N GLY A 2 -15.47 56.37 -40.80
CA GLY A 2 -16.15 56.76 -39.56
C GLY A 2 -15.37 56.34 -38.33
N CYS A 3 -14.25 57.02 -38.08
CA CYS A 3 -13.50 56.94 -36.82
C CYS A 3 -14.26 57.73 -35.75
N ALA A 4 -14.36 57.20 -34.53
CA ALA A 4 -14.72 58.01 -33.36
C ALA A 4 -13.93 57.50 -32.15
N ALA A 5 -12.89 58.27 -31.81
CA ALA A 5 -12.17 58.16 -30.56
C ALA A 5 -13.00 58.82 -29.44
N VAL A 6 -13.07 58.18 -28.28
CA VAL A 6 -13.57 58.79 -27.05
C VAL A 6 -12.44 58.82 -26.04
N MET A 7 -12.02 60.04 -25.71
CA MET A 7 -11.11 60.41 -24.63
C MET A 7 -11.85 60.32 -23.30
N ILE A 8 -11.20 59.77 -22.27
CA ILE A 8 -11.61 59.96 -20.87
C ILE A 8 -10.47 60.68 -20.13
N PRO A 9 -10.75 61.76 -19.37
CA PRO A 9 -9.72 62.55 -18.70
C PRO A 9 -9.29 61.93 -17.37
N GLY A 10 -8.01 62.14 -17.02
CA GLY A 10 -7.45 61.74 -15.74
C GLY A 10 -7.84 62.64 -14.58
N LEU A 11 -7.66 62.12 -13.36
CA LEU A 11 -7.44 62.92 -12.16
C LEU A 11 -6.52 62.18 -11.18
N LEU A 12 -5.66 62.98 -10.57
CA LEU A 12 -4.55 62.61 -9.69
C LEU A 12 -5.01 62.00 -8.35
N ARG A 13 -4.19 61.10 -7.78
CA ARG A 13 -4.16 60.89 -6.33
C ARG A 13 -2.77 60.47 -5.86
N GLY A 14 -2.24 61.26 -4.91
CA GLY A 14 -0.85 61.26 -4.45
C GLY A 14 -0.42 60.11 -3.53
N PRO A 15 0.77 60.24 -2.92
CA PRO A 15 1.47 59.13 -2.29
C PRO A 15 0.97 58.90 -0.86
N VAL A 16 0.70 57.63 -0.53
CA VAL A 16 0.43 57.21 0.85
C VAL A 16 1.67 56.48 1.33
N GLY A 17 2.38 57.12 2.27
CA GLY A 17 3.45 56.48 3.02
C GLY A 17 2.89 55.44 3.99
N ALA A 18 3.66 54.38 4.23
CA ALA A 18 3.57 53.61 5.46
C ALA A 18 4.88 52.87 5.76
N ILE A 19 5.64 53.45 6.70
CA ILE A 19 6.31 52.82 7.84
C ILE A 19 7.22 51.61 7.54
N CYS A 20 8.52 51.89 7.55
CA CYS A 20 9.62 50.94 7.68
C CYS A 20 9.54 50.22 9.04
N THR A 21 9.24 48.92 9.05
CA THR A 21 9.35 48.08 10.25
C THR A 21 10.83 47.84 10.54
N GLN A 22 11.36 48.53 11.55
CA GLN A 22 12.68 48.23 12.11
C GLN A 22 12.65 46.84 12.75
N ALA A 23 13.28 45.86 12.11
CA ALA A 23 13.52 44.56 12.72
C ALA A 23 14.60 44.73 13.79
N ALA A 24 14.20 44.65 15.07
CA ALA A 24 15.14 44.57 16.18
C ALA A 24 15.92 43.25 16.06
N SER A 25 17.21 43.34 15.78
CA SER A 25 18.14 42.22 15.79
C SER A 25 18.35 41.76 17.24
N LEU A 26 17.62 40.72 17.65
CA LEU A 26 17.90 39.99 18.87
C LEU A 26 19.17 39.16 18.64
N ARG A 27 20.29 39.63 19.21
CA ARG A 27 21.52 38.83 19.33
C ARG A 27 21.19 37.59 20.18
N SER A 28 21.01 36.46 19.51
CA SER A 28 20.98 35.15 20.14
C SER A 28 22.39 34.83 20.63
N THR A 29 22.58 34.82 21.95
CA THR A 29 23.81 34.33 22.57
C THR A 29 23.85 32.82 22.41
N CYS A 30 24.90 32.34 21.73
CA CYS A 30 25.19 30.92 21.55
C CYS A 30 25.49 30.29 22.92
N SER A 31 24.49 29.65 23.52
CA SER A 31 24.63 28.85 24.73
C SER A 31 24.90 27.40 24.33
N THR A 32 26.16 26.98 24.51
CA THR A 32 26.69 25.62 24.64
C THR A 32 25.72 24.48 24.28
N VAL A 33 25.97 23.90 23.10
CA VAL A 33 25.38 22.63 22.65
C VAL A 33 25.69 21.55 23.69
N ARG A 34 24.69 21.17 24.49
CA ARG A 34 24.76 19.96 25.31
C ARG A 34 24.68 18.76 24.36
N HIS A 35 25.80 18.08 24.21
CA HIS A 35 25.94 16.87 23.41
C HIS A 35 25.14 15.72 24.05
N LEU A 36 23.85 15.64 23.74
CA LEU A 36 23.05 14.44 23.95
C LEU A 36 23.22 13.57 22.72
N SER A 37 23.85 12.41 22.88
CA SER A 37 23.41 11.17 22.22
C SER A 37 24.18 9.99 22.81
N LEU A 38 23.53 9.28 23.74
CA LEU A 38 23.89 7.91 24.05
C LEU A 38 23.96 7.11 22.75
N THR A 39 25.00 6.32 22.58
CA THR A 39 25.03 5.24 21.57
C THR A 39 24.07 4.14 22.03
N SER A 40 22.77 4.34 21.78
CA SER A 40 21.78 3.26 21.91
C SER A 40 22.02 2.26 20.78
N VAL A 41 22.77 1.21 21.07
CA VAL A 41 22.80 0.02 20.22
C VAL A 41 21.39 -0.56 20.23
N MET A 42 20.59 -0.21 19.22
CA MET A 42 19.29 -0.84 18.98
C MET A 42 19.55 -2.31 18.66
N LYS A 43 19.53 -3.17 19.68
CA LYS A 43 19.37 -4.61 19.52
C LYS A 43 17.99 -4.82 18.90
N SER A 44 17.90 -4.97 17.59
CA SER A 44 16.66 -5.46 16.99
C SER A 44 16.47 -6.87 17.53
N LYS A 45 15.45 -7.08 18.39
CA LYS A 45 15.03 -8.43 18.72
C LYS A 45 14.77 -9.14 17.38
N ARG A 46 15.34 -10.34 17.19
CA ARG A 46 15.01 -11.22 16.06
C ARG A 46 13.50 -11.18 15.88
N LYS A 47 13.02 -10.81 14.67
CA LYS A 47 11.58 -10.82 14.38
C LYS A 47 11.08 -12.24 14.67
N THR A 48 10.21 -12.36 15.66
CA THR A 48 9.49 -13.60 15.95
C THR A 48 8.75 -14.02 14.69
N ASP A 49 8.57 -15.33 14.54
CA ASP A 49 7.87 -15.89 13.39
C ASP A 49 6.46 -15.28 13.28
N HIS A 50 5.95 -15.12 12.05
CA HIS A 50 4.66 -14.49 11.81
C HIS A 50 3.54 -15.18 12.61
N LEU A 51 3.67 -16.50 12.77
CA LEU A 51 2.77 -17.33 13.56
C LEU A 51 2.74 -16.90 15.04
N GLU A 52 3.91 -16.71 15.68
CA GLU A 52 3.98 -16.32 17.09
C GLU A 52 3.41 -14.91 17.33
N ARG A 53 3.58 -14.01 16.36
CA ARG A 53 3.13 -12.61 16.47
C ARG A 53 1.61 -12.48 16.38
N THR A 54 0.95 -13.42 15.70
CA THR A 54 -0.51 -13.40 15.44
C THR A 54 -1.27 -14.52 16.15
N ALA A 55 -0.58 -15.39 16.90
CA ALA A 55 -1.17 -16.54 17.59
C ALA A 55 -2.37 -16.20 18.50
N ASN A 56 -2.35 -15.02 19.13
CA ASN A 56 -3.41 -14.57 20.03
C ASN A 56 -4.47 -13.68 19.34
N ILE A 57 -4.37 -13.45 18.03
CA ILE A 57 -5.41 -12.74 17.28
C ILE A 57 -6.46 -13.77 16.91
N VAL A 58 -7.66 -13.62 17.48
CA VAL A 58 -8.84 -14.40 17.10
C VAL A 58 -9.10 -14.13 15.61
N ARG A 59 -8.65 -15.02 14.75
CA ARG A 59 -9.02 -15.02 13.35
C ARG A 59 -10.50 -15.37 13.29
N ARG A 60 -11.28 -14.65 12.46
CA ARG A 60 -12.56 -15.21 12.02
C ARG A 60 -12.19 -16.54 11.35
N GLU A 61 -12.71 -17.64 11.88
CA GLU A 61 -12.46 -19.00 11.40
C GLU A 61 -13.22 -19.25 10.09
N VAL A 62 -13.07 -18.34 9.14
CA VAL A 62 -13.69 -18.42 7.82
C VAL A 62 -12.57 -18.77 6.87
N VAL A 63 -12.22 -20.05 6.83
CA VAL A 63 -11.36 -20.60 5.78
C VAL A 63 -12.20 -20.60 4.50
N SER A 64 -11.89 -19.68 3.60
CA SER A 64 -12.54 -19.57 2.31
C SER A 64 -11.75 -20.30 1.24
N ALA A 65 -12.36 -21.29 0.62
CA ALA A 65 -11.81 -21.90 -0.59
C ALA A 65 -11.81 -20.86 -1.73
N ALA A 66 -10.72 -20.84 -2.49
CA ALA A 66 -10.53 -19.96 -3.63
C ALA A 66 -9.97 -20.72 -4.82
N LYS A 67 -10.39 -20.28 -6.00
CA LYS A 67 -10.02 -20.87 -7.27
C LYS A 67 -9.07 -19.91 -8.00
N VAL A 68 -7.85 -20.35 -8.31
CA VAL A 68 -6.91 -19.53 -9.09
C VAL A 68 -7.40 -19.43 -10.54
N CYS A 69 -7.78 -18.22 -10.96
CA CYS A 69 -8.35 -17.95 -12.28
C CYS A 69 -7.29 -17.51 -13.30
N GLY A 70 -6.18 -16.93 -12.83
CA GLY A 70 -5.08 -16.52 -13.70
C GLY A 70 -4.07 -15.65 -12.99
N ALA A 71 -2.95 -15.38 -13.65
CA ALA A 71 -1.97 -14.41 -13.19
C ALA A 71 -1.48 -13.53 -14.34
N ALA A 72 -1.14 -12.29 -14.02
CA ALA A 72 -0.51 -11.35 -14.92
C ALA A 72 0.76 -10.79 -14.27
N SER A 73 1.80 -10.56 -15.06
CA SER A 73 3.02 -9.91 -14.57
C SER A 73 2.82 -8.39 -14.56
N GLU A 74 2.88 -7.77 -13.39
CA GLU A 74 2.82 -6.31 -13.23
C GLU A 74 4.20 -5.67 -13.31
N SER A 75 5.23 -6.42 -12.95
CA SER A 75 6.64 -6.03 -13.09
C SER A 75 7.51 -7.29 -13.19
N PRO A 76 8.82 -7.16 -13.48
CA PRO A 76 9.73 -8.31 -13.49
C PRO A 76 9.76 -9.10 -12.17
N SER A 77 9.36 -8.47 -11.06
CA SER A 77 9.40 -9.08 -9.73
C SER A 77 8.04 -9.23 -9.06
N VAL A 78 6.93 -8.81 -9.68
CA VAL A 78 5.59 -8.84 -9.06
C VAL A 78 4.58 -9.38 -10.04
N LYS A 79 3.82 -10.39 -9.60
CA LYS A 79 2.67 -10.94 -10.32
C LYS A 79 1.37 -10.58 -9.59
N ARG A 80 0.37 -10.17 -10.35
CA ARG A 80 -1.02 -10.08 -9.90
C ARG A 80 -1.68 -11.44 -10.09
N LEU A 81 -2.19 -12.02 -9.02
CA LEU A 81 -2.93 -13.27 -9.01
C LEU A 81 -4.42 -12.98 -8.89
N ARG A 82 -5.26 -13.53 -9.78
CA ARG A 82 -6.73 -13.40 -9.73
C ARG A 82 -7.33 -14.67 -9.14
N LEU A 83 -8.13 -14.51 -8.10
CA LEU A 83 -8.75 -15.60 -7.35
C LEU A 83 -10.27 -15.42 -7.36
N LEU A 84 -11.00 -16.49 -7.66
CA LEU A 84 -12.45 -16.56 -7.48
C LEU A 84 -12.75 -17.17 -6.11
N VAL A 85 -13.42 -16.44 -5.25
CA VAL A 85 -13.76 -16.83 -3.88
C VAL A 85 -15.05 -17.66 -3.89
N ALA A 86 -14.99 -18.88 -3.34
CA ALA A 86 -16.15 -19.79 -3.30
C ALA A 86 -17.15 -19.40 -2.20
N ASP A 87 -16.65 -18.99 -1.03
CA ASP A 87 -17.48 -18.55 0.09
C ASP A 87 -18.17 -17.22 -0.25
N LYS A 88 -19.46 -17.09 0.05
CA LYS A 88 -20.27 -15.88 -0.17
C LYS A 88 -20.17 -14.87 0.98
N ASP A 89 -19.87 -15.33 2.18
CA ASP A 89 -19.79 -14.50 3.38
C ASP A 89 -18.38 -13.92 3.59
N PHE A 90 -17.41 -14.36 2.79
CA PHE A 90 -16.10 -13.75 2.72
C PHE A 90 -16.23 -12.25 2.38
N SER A 91 -15.56 -11.43 3.19
CA SER A 91 -15.52 -9.98 3.05
C SER A 91 -14.20 -9.44 3.58
N PHE A 92 -13.71 -8.34 2.99
CA PHE A 92 -12.48 -7.68 3.42
C PHE A 92 -12.59 -6.16 3.27
N LYS A 93 -11.70 -5.45 3.94
CA LYS A 93 -11.48 -4.01 3.82
C LYS A 93 -10.19 -3.75 3.05
N ALA A 94 -10.17 -2.65 2.29
CA ALA A 94 -8.97 -2.23 1.59
C ALA A 94 -7.77 -2.09 2.56
N GLY A 95 -6.59 -2.55 2.11
CA GLY A 95 -5.37 -2.58 2.92
C GLY A 95 -5.17 -3.86 3.73
N GLN A 96 -6.12 -4.81 3.72
CA GLN A 96 -5.91 -6.13 4.33
C GLN A 96 -5.07 -7.06 3.43
N TRP A 97 -4.51 -8.07 4.08
CA TRP A 97 -3.87 -9.22 3.44
C TRP A 97 -4.64 -10.49 3.78
N VAL A 98 -4.37 -11.56 3.04
CA VAL A 98 -4.86 -12.92 3.33
C VAL A 98 -3.70 -13.83 3.69
N ASP A 99 -3.97 -14.78 4.59
CA ASP A 99 -3.11 -15.94 4.78
C ASP A 99 -3.45 -16.96 3.67
N PHE A 100 -2.49 -17.34 2.82
CA PHE A 100 -2.68 -18.15 1.62
C PHE A 100 -2.09 -19.56 1.82
N PHE A 101 -2.96 -20.56 1.71
CA PHE A 101 -2.66 -21.97 1.95
C PHE A 101 -2.65 -22.74 0.62
N ILE A 102 -1.52 -23.38 0.34
CA ILE A 102 -1.33 -24.12 -0.91
C ILE A 102 -1.22 -25.61 -0.58
N PRO A 103 -2.08 -26.47 -1.14
CA PRO A 103 -1.97 -27.91 -0.96
C PRO A 103 -0.58 -28.42 -1.37
N GLY A 104 0.08 -29.15 -0.46
CA GLY A 104 1.42 -29.69 -0.68
C GLY A 104 2.58 -28.73 -0.39
N VAL A 105 2.32 -27.48 0.03
CA VAL A 105 3.35 -26.56 0.53
C VAL A 105 3.19 -26.42 2.03
N SER A 106 4.23 -26.77 2.79
CA SER A 106 4.19 -26.82 4.27
C SER A 106 4.22 -25.46 4.96
N VAL A 107 4.29 -24.36 4.21
CA VAL A 107 4.45 -23.00 4.72
C VAL A 107 3.31 -22.13 4.18
N VAL A 108 2.73 -21.31 5.05
CA VAL A 108 1.66 -20.36 4.72
C VAL A 108 2.27 -19.05 4.21
N GLY A 109 1.72 -18.48 3.14
CA GLY A 109 2.15 -17.19 2.61
C GLY A 109 1.16 -16.08 2.92
N GLY A 110 1.63 -14.94 3.44
CA GLY A 110 0.78 -13.75 3.58
C GLY A 110 0.88 -12.86 2.33
N PHE A 111 -0.26 -12.52 1.71
CA PHE A 111 -0.28 -11.67 0.52
C PHE A 111 -1.32 -10.55 0.60
N SER A 112 -0.91 -9.35 0.19
CA SER A 112 -1.78 -8.17 0.20
C SER A 112 -2.82 -8.25 -0.91
N ILE A 113 -4.06 -7.92 -0.56
CA ILE A 113 -5.14 -7.75 -1.53
C ILE A 113 -4.93 -6.40 -2.25
N CYS A 114 -4.86 -6.43 -3.57
CA CYS A 114 -4.73 -5.24 -4.41
C CYS A 114 -6.02 -4.84 -5.14
N SER A 115 -7.08 -5.64 -5.02
CA SER A 115 -8.42 -5.31 -5.53
C SER A 115 -9.25 -4.51 -4.53
N SER A 116 -10.23 -3.75 -5.04
CA SER A 116 -11.25 -3.11 -4.18
C SER A 116 -12.26 -4.15 -3.66
N PRO A 117 -12.87 -3.95 -2.47
CA PRO A 117 -13.95 -4.81 -1.97
C PRO A 117 -15.13 -4.94 -2.95
N ARG A 118 -15.36 -3.93 -3.78
CA ARG A 118 -16.41 -3.94 -4.81
C ARG A 118 -16.25 -5.08 -5.83
N LEU A 119 -15.01 -5.48 -6.15
CA LEU A 119 -14.76 -6.58 -7.08
C LEU A 119 -15.23 -7.93 -6.50
N LEU A 120 -15.05 -8.12 -5.19
CA LEU A 120 -15.55 -9.29 -4.49
C LEU A 120 -17.08 -9.29 -4.44
N GLU A 121 -17.71 -8.15 -4.19
CA GLU A 121 -19.17 -8.03 -4.16
C GLU A 121 -19.81 -8.32 -5.53
N GLN A 122 -19.20 -7.84 -6.62
CA GLN A 122 -19.77 -7.94 -7.97
C GLN A 122 -19.43 -9.26 -8.68
N GLU A 123 -18.18 -9.70 -8.58
CA GLU A 123 -17.65 -10.80 -9.39
C GLU A 123 -17.16 -11.99 -8.55
N ARG A 124 -17.26 -11.90 -7.22
CA ARG A 124 -16.65 -12.84 -6.27
C ARG A 124 -15.15 -13.02 -6.49
N MET A 125 -14.47 -11.99 -7.01
CA MET A 125 -13.03 -12.05 -7.27
C MET A 125 -12.23 -11.15 -6.34
N ILE A 126 -11.05 -11.62 -5.97
CA ILE A 126 -10.00 -10.81 -5.36
C ILE A 126 -8.72 -10.92 -6.15
N GLU A 127 -7.89 -9.89 -6.05
CA GLU A 127 -6.59 -9.85 -6.68
C GLU A 127 -5.51 -9.69 -5.62
N LEU A 128 -4.43 -10.48 -5.73
CA LEU A 128 -3.29 -10.43 -4.82
C LEU A 128 -2.05 -9.97 -5.56
N ALA A 129 -1.22 -9.17 -4.89
CA ALA A 129 0.10 -8.77 -5.39
C ALA A 129 1.20 -9.65 -4.77
N VAL A 130 1.87 -10.44 -5.60
CA VAL A 130 2.85 -11.43 -5.16
C VAL A 130 4.23 -11.06 -5.68
N LYS A 131 5.08 -10.57 -4.77
CA LYS A 131 6.49 -10.31 -5.06
C LYS A 131 7.28 -11.62 -5.12
N TYR A 132 8.15 -11.75 -6.11
CA TYR A 132 9.10 -12.84 -6.23
C TYR A 132 10.07 -12.83 -5.06
N THR A 133 10.13 -13.96 -4.35
CA THR A 133 11.06 -14.23 -3.26
C THR A 133 11.34 -15.73 -3.24
N ASN A 134 12.40 -16.16 -2.55
CA ASN A 134 12.69 -17.57 -2.34
C ASN A 134 11.75 -18.24 -1.30
N HIS A 135 10.69 -17.56 -0.88
CA HIS A 135 9.69 -18.11 0.03
C HIS A 135 8.80 -19.12 -0.71
N PRO A 136 8.54 -20.33 -0.18
CA PRO A 136 7.92 -21.41 -0.96
C PRO A 136 6.55 -21.05 -1.59
N PRO A 137 5.61 -20.40 -0.89
CA PRO A 137 4.38 -19.89 -1.49
C PRO A 137 4.58 -18.92 -2.65
N ALA A 138 5.54 -17.99 -2.53
CA ALA A 138 5.81 -17.01 -3.58
C ALA A 138 6.41 -17.69 -4.81
N LEU A 139 7.36 -18.61 -4.62
CA LEU A 139 7.93 -19.42 -5.69
C LEU A 139 6.87 -20.27 -6.38
N TRP A 140 5.97 -20.90 -5.61
CA TRP A 140 4.88 -21.70 -6.18
C TRP A 140 4.02 -20.85 -7.12
N ILE A 141 3.60 -19.65 -6.70
CA ILE A 141 2.80 -18.76 -7.54
C ILE A 141 3.57 -18.33 -8.79
N HIS A 142 4.86 -17.97 -8.62
CA HIS A 142 5.69 -17.51 -9.73
C HIS A 142 6.04 -18.60 -10.74
N ASN A 143 6.19 -19.85 -10.32
CA ASN A 143 6.59 -20.96 -11.20
C ASN A 143 5.36 -21.67 -11.79
N GLN A 144 4.36 -21.96 -10.96
CA GLN A 144 3.25 -22.84 -11.32
C GLN A 144 2.11 -22.13 -12.07
N ILE A 145 1.95 -20.82 -11.90
CA ILE A 145 0.92 -20.01 -12.58
C ILE A 145 1.53 -19.26 -13.79
N SER A 146 2.83 -19.39 -14.05
CA SER A 146 3.48 -18.77 -15.22
C SER A 146 3.29 -19.55 -16.51
N SER A 147 3.03 -20.84 -16.39
CA SER A 147 2.75 -21.68 -17.54
C SER A 147 1.28 -21.51 -17.87
N GLU A 148 1.01 -21.01 -19.06
CA GLU A 148 -0.27 -20.82 -19.76
C GLU A 148 -1.20 -22.05 -19.80
N ASN A 149 -0.96 -23.06 -18.98
CA ASN A 149 -1.91 -24.14 -18.79
C ASN A 149 -2.97 -23.58 -17.86
N GLY A 150 -4.19 -23.37 -18.37
CA GLY A 150 -5.39 -22.95 -17.63
C GLY A 150 -5.85 -23.92 -16.54
N GLN A 151 -4.89 -24.52 -15.83
CA GLN A 151 -5.10 -25.39 -14.70
C GLN A 151 -5.55 -24.53 -13.55
N THR A 152 -6.83 -24.63 -13.29
CA THR A 152 -7.37 -24.15 -12.06
C THR A 152 -6.73 -24.90 -10.89
N LYS A 153 -6.17 -24.14 -9.94
CA LYS A 153 -5.75 -24.68 -8.65
C LYS A 153 -6.64 -24.15 -7.55
N GLU A 154 -7.04 -25.03 -6.65
CA GLU A 154 -7.79 -24.69 -5.45
C GLU A 154 -6.81 -24.41 -4.31
N VAL A 155 -7.09 -23.35 -3.57
CA VAL A 155 -6.26 -22.83 -2.49
C VAL A 155 -7.20 -22.33 -1.40
N ASP A 156 -6.76 -22.39 -0.15
CA ASP A 156 -7.55 -21.87 0.96
C ASP A 156 -6.98 -20.53 1.41
N MET A 157 -7.85 -19.65 1.91
CA MET A 157 -7.46 -18.37 2.46
C MET A 157 -8.25 -17.98 3.70
N ILE A 158 -7.60 -17.19 4.56
CA ILE A 158 -8.15 -16.63 5.80
C ILE A 158 -7.89 -15.12 5.82
#